data_AF-A0A0M3I3S2-F1
#
_entry.id   AF-A0A0M3I3S2-F1
#
_cell.length_a   1.000
_cell.length_b   1.000
_cell.length_c   1.000
_cell.angle_alpha   90.00
_cell.angle_beta   90.00
_cell.angle_gamma   90.00
#
_symmetry.space_group_name_H-M   'P 1'
#
loop_
_entity.id
_entity.type
_entity.pdbx_description
1 polymer ?
#
loop_
_entity_poly.entity_id
_entity_poly.type
_entity_poly.pdbx_seq_one_letter_code
_entity_poly.pdbx_strand_id
1 'polypeptide(L)'
;MDKRTFVRTWLAFTVLQLIGNLWQCTNSKGFPAKMFREHAWNQVSPIVSRLFFVHNLLILVLRLCLIFWFDSRPLHVFHLACSTISMVYLALEAFYFLSLDSCVPVISQVVLSGVSVVIVLACKNAIFDDPPSTKSEKRKLTSKHFLTPLGNLSSLEETKKKQ
;
A
#
# COMPACT_ATOMS: atom_id res chain seq x y z
N MET A 1 0.19 13.06 15.64
CA MET A 1 0.03 12.70 14.21
C MET A 1 -0.58 11.32 14.14
N ASP A 2 -1.66 11.13 13.37
CA ASP A 2 -2.28 9.81 13.22
C ASP A 2 -1.28 8.83 12.56
N LYS A 3 -1.26 7.57 13.01
CA LYS A 3 -0.38 6.51 12.49
C LYS A 3 -0.57 6.35 10.98
N ARG A 4 -1.82 6.48 10.50
CA ARG A 4 -2.17 6.44 9.08
C ARG A 4 -1.51 7.56 8.29
N THR A 5 -1.58 8.80 8.80
CA THR A 5 -0.93 9.96 8.17
C THR A 5 0.59 9.81 8.18
N PHE A 6 1.17 9.29 9.26
CA PHE A 6 2.60 9.00 9.33
C PHE A 6 3.06 8.02 8.24
N VAL A 7 2.36 6.88 8.07
CA VAL A 7 2.68 5.90 7.02
C VAL A 7 2.54 6.52 5.63
N ARG A 8 1.52 7.34 5.38
CA ARG A 8 1.34 8.03 4.09
C ARG A 8 2.47 9.02 3.80
N THR A 9 2.86 9.83 4.79
CA THR A 9 4.00 10.76 4.64
C THR A 9 5.31 10.01 4.42
N TRP A 10 5.53 8.91 5.14
CA TRP A 10 6.68 8.04 4.93
C TRP A 10 6.72 7.48 3.50
N LEU A 11 5.60 6.93 3.02
CA LEU A 11 5.51 6.42 1.65
C LEU A 11 5.81 7.52 0.62
N ALA A 12 5.26 8.72 0.79
CA ALA A 12 5.52 9.85 -0.11
C ALA A 12 7.01 10.24 -0.13
N PHE A 13 7.69 10.24 1.03
CA PHE A 13 9.13 10.46 1.09
C PHE A 13 9.89 9.39 0.30
N THR A 14 9.53 8.12 0.45
CA THR A 14 10.20 7.03 -0.29
C THR A 14 9.92 7.04 -1.80
N VAL A 15 8.80 7.64 -2.22
CA VAL A 15 8.48 7.90 -3.65
C VAL A 15 9.41 8.96 -4.22
N LEU A 16 9.63 10.06 -3.50
CA LEU A 16 10.57 11.11 -3.92
C LEU A 16 11.99 10.57 -4.08
N GLN A 17 12.45 9.71 -3.16
CA GLN A 17 13.75 9.05 -3.29
C GLN A 17 13.83 8.20 -4.57
N LEU A 18 12.80 7.42 -4.88
CA LEU A 18 12.77 6.57 -6.09
C LEU A 18 12.81 7.41 -7.37
N ILE A 19 12.08 8.53 -7.41
CA ILE A 19 12.14 9.47 -8.53
C ILE A 19 13.57 10.00 -8.71
N GLY A 20 14.23 10.37 -7.61
CA GLY A 20 15.64 10.78 -7.63
C GLY A 20 16.58 9.70 -8.19
N ASN A 21 16.41 8.45 -7.74
CA ASN A 21 17.20 7.32 -8.24
C ASN A 21 16.95 7.07 -9.74
N LEU A 22 15.70 7.13 -10.20
CA LEU A 22 15.35 6.98 -11.62
C LEU A 22 15.92 8.11 -12.48
N TRP A 23 15.89 9.35 -11.98
CA TRP A 23 16.49 10.50 -12.65
C TRP A 23 18.01 10.34 -12.79
N GLN A 24 18.69 9.83 -11.76
CA GLN A 24 20.11 9.54 -11.82
C GLN A 24 20.42 8.45 -12.85
N CYS A 25 19.58 7.41 -12.96
CA CYS A 25 19.72 6.37 -13.97
C CYS A 25 19.56 6.89 -15.41
N THR A 26 18.67 7.85 -15.65
CA THR A 26 18.40 8.35 -17.01
C THR A 26 19.35 9.46 -17.45
N ASN A 27 19.75 10.33 -16.53
CA ASN A 27 20.39 11.60 -16.90
C ASN A 27 21.90 11.62 -16.62
N SER A 28 22.43 10.69 -15.82
CA SER A 28 23.86 10.61 -15.53
C SER A 28 24.53 9.51 -16.34
N LYS A 29 25.28 9.91 -17.37
CA LYS A 29 26.03 9.00 -18.25
C LYS A 29 27.04 8.10 -17.50
N GLY A 30 27.47 8.51 -16.32
CA GLY A 30 28.42 7.76 -15.48
C GLY A 30 27.78 7.07 -14.27
N PHE A 31 26.47 7.20 -14.05
CA PHE A 31 25.82 6.61 -12.88
C PHE A 31 25.69 5.08 -12.95
N PRO A 32 25.28 4.48 -14.09
CA PRO A 32 25.35 3.02 -14.25
C PRO A 32 26.78 2.50 -14.03
N ALA A 33 27.79 3.21 -14.57
CA ALA A 33 29.20 2.86 -14.42
C ALA A 33 29.69 2.84 -12.97
N LYS A 34 29.16 3.74 -12.13
CA LYS A 34 29.47 3.80 -10.69
C LYS A 34 28.66 2.81 -9.86
N MET A 35 27.64 2.18 -10.44
CA MET A 35 26.77 1.25 -9.73
C MET A 35 27.29 -0.19 -9.79
N PHE A 36 28.15 -0.52 -10.75
CA PHE A 36 28.73 -1.85 -10.93
C PHE A 36 30.22 -1.83 -10.62
N ARG A 37 30.74 -2.89 -10.00
CA ARG A 37 32.19 -3.04 -9.84
C ARG A 37 32.85 -3.25 -11.21
N GLU A 38 34.09 -2.79 -11.36
CA GLU A 38 34.88 -2.88 -12.60
C GLU A 38 34.90 -4.28 -13.22
N HIS A 39 34.89 -5.34 -12.39
CA HIS A 39 34.90 -6.73 -12.84
C HIS A 39 33.58 -7.18 -13.51
N ALA A 40 32.45 -6.58 -13.17
CA ALA A 40 31.12 -6.90 -13.72
C ALA A 40 30.76 -6.05 -14.96
N TRP A 41 31.49 -4.95 -15.18
CA TRP A 41 31.18 -3.97 -16.21
C TRP A 41 31.29 -4.51 -17.64
N ASN A 42 32.28 -5.37 -17.90
CA ASN A 42 32.65 -5.77 -19.26
C ASN A 42 31.68 -6.76 -19.94
N GLN A 43 30.76 -7.40 -19.21
CA GLN A 43 29.85 -8.40 -19.80
C GLN A 43 28.37 -8.25 -19.46
N VAL A 44 27.99 -7.56 -18.37
CA VAL A 44 26.60 -7.61 -17.85
C VAL A 44 25.94 -6.22 -17.69
N SER A 45 26.71 -5.15 -17.85
CA SER A 45 26.37 -3.75 -17.51
C SER A 45 25.01 -3.24 -18.05
N PRO A 46 24.69 -3.32 -19.36
CA PRO A 46 23.49 -2.66 -19.88
C PRO A 46 22.19 -3.41 -19.60
N ILE A 47 22.24 -4.73 -19.37
CA ILE A 47 21.04 -5.53 -19.06
C ILE A 47 20.69 -5.34 -17.58
N VAL A 48 21.68 -5.43 -16.68
CA VAL A 48 21.44 -5.27 -15.24
C VAL A 48 21.06 -3.83 -14.92
N SER A 49 21.65 -2.83 -15.58
CA SER A 49 21.23 -1.43 -15.42
C SER A 49 19.77 -1.21 -15.83
N ARG A 50 19.32 -1.82 -16.93
CA ARG A 50 17.91 -1.75 -17.36
C ARG A 50 16.99 -2.48 -16.38
N LEU A 51 17.40 -3.65 -15.90
CA LEU A 51 16.64 -4.39 -14.90
C LEU A 51 16.50 -3.61 -13.60
N PHE A 52 17.57 -2.96 -13.14
CA PHE A 52 17.55 -2.09 -11.96
C PHE A 52 16.62 -0.89 -12.15
N PHE A 53 16.63 -0.27 -13.33
CA PHE A 53 15.70 0.81 -13.68
C PHE A 53 14.24 0.35 -13.65
N VAL A 54 13.93 -0.76 -14.34
CA VAL A 54 12.58 -1.35 -14.39
C VAL A 54 12.11 -1.75 -12.98
N HIS A 55 12.99 -2.32 -12.18
CA HIS A 55 12.71 -2.66 -10.80
C HIS A 55 12.33 -1.42 -9.97
N ASN A 56 13.13 -0.37 -10.01
CA ASN A 56 12.84 0.88 -9.31
C ASN A 56 11.54 1.53 -9.80
N LEU A 57 11.27 1.47 -11.11
CA LEU A 57 10.02 1.97 -11.70
C LEU A 57 8.81 1.18 -11.22
N LEU A 58 8.90 -0.15 -11.14
CA LEU A 58 7.83 -1.01 -10.65
C LEU A 58 7.49 -0.71 -9.18
N ILE A 59 8.51 -0.57 -8.33
CA ILE A 59 8.31 -0.21 -6.91
C ILE A 59 7.72 1.19 -6.78
N LEU A 60 8.13 2.14 -7.63
CA LEU A 60 7.56 3.49 -7.66
C LEU A 60 6.06 3.45 -7.95
N VAL A 61 5.66 2.77 -9.02
CA VAL A 61 4.24 2.62 -9.39
C VAL A 61 3.46 1.96 -8.27
N LEU A 62 4.00 0.90 -7.67
CA LEU A 62 3.37 0.22 -6.54
C LEU A 62 3.13 1.16 -5.35
N ARG A 63 4.12 1.98 -4.99
CA ARG A 63 4.00 2.96 -3.89
C ARG A 63 3.01 4.07 -4.21
N LEU A 64 2.95 4.54 -5.45
CA LEU A 64 1.93 5.50 -5.89
C LEU A 64 0.53 4.89 -5.76
N CYS A 65 0.33 3.67 -6.25
CA CYS A 65 -0.93 2.94 -6.08
C CYS A 65 -1.30 2.80 -4.59
N LEU A 66 -0.33 2.52 -3.72
CA LEU A 66 -0.56 2.40 -2.28
C LEU A 66 -0.96 3.73 -1.63
N ILE A 67 -0.45 4.86 -2.12
CA ILE A 67 -0.85 6.19 -1.63
C ILE A 67 -2.29 6.50 -2.06
N PHE A 68 -2.66 6.23 -3.32
CA PHE A 68 -4.01 6.47 -3.83
C PHE A 68 -5.05 5.52 -3.22
N TRP A 69 -4.75 4.22 -3.16
CA TRP A 69 -5.62 3.18 -2.62
C TRP A 69 -5.13 2.67 -1.27
N PHE A 70 -4.85 3.59 -0.35
CA PHE A 70 -4.31 3.26 0.96
C PHE A 70 -5.20 2.32 1.79
N ASP A 71 -6.51 2.32 1.58
CA ASP A 71 -7.43 1.44 2.31
C ASP A 71 -7.40 -0.02 1.85
N SER A 72 -6.71 -0.30 0.74
CA SER A 72 -6.63 -1.65 0.19
C SER A 72 -5.60 -2.51 0.94
N ARG A 73 -6.10 -3.32 1.89
CA ARG A 73 -5.31 -4.36 2.58
C ARG A 73 -4.46 -5.25 1.66
N PRO A 74 -4.98 -5.80 0.54
CA PRO A 74 -4.16 -6.66 -0.32
C PRO A 74 -2.96 -5.91 -0.92
N LEU A 75 -3.08 -4.61 -1.16
CA LEU A 75 -2.01 -3.80 -1.72
C LEU A 75 -0.89 -3.55 -0.70
N HIS A 76 -1.23 -3.40 0.59
CA HIS A 76 -0.23 -3.32 1.67
C HIS A 76 0.55 -4.63 1.81
N VAL A 77 -0.13 -5.78 1.73
CA VAL A 77 0.52 -7.10 1.78
C VAL A 77 1.41 -7.30 0.55
N PHE A 78 0.93 -6.93 -0.63
CA PHE A 78 1.71 -7.01 -1.87
C PHE A 78 2.93 -6.09 -1.83
N HIS A 79 2.79 -4.86 -1.34
CA HIS A 79 3.90 -3.94 -1.12
C HIS A 79 4.92 -4.49 -0.11
N LEU A 80 4.46 -5.12 0.98
CA LEU A 80 5.33 -5.72 1.98
C LEU A 80 6.15 -6.88 1.38
N ALA A 81 5.49 -7.78 0.66
CA ALA A 81 6.16 -8.90 -0.01
C ALA A 81 7.18 -8.42 -1.04
N CYS A 82 6.77 -7.49 -1.92
CA CYS A 82 7.64 -6.93 -2.95
C CYS A 82 8.83 -6.19 -2.35
N SER A 83 8.62 -5.38 -1.31
CA SER A 83 9.70 -4.67 -0.61
C SER A 83 10.69 -5.63 0.05
N THR A 84 10.21 -6.72 0.64
CA THR A 84 11.06 -7.73 1.29
C THR A 84 11.89 -8.48 0.26
N ILE A 85 11.29 -8.94 -0.83
CA ILE A 85 12.01 -9.61 -1.93
C ILE A 85 13.05 -8.67 -2.54
N SER A 86 12.69 -7.40 -2.77
CA SER A 86 13.61 -6.38 -3.31
C SER A 86 14.81 -6.14 -2.40
N MET A 87 14.56 -6.05 -1.09
CA MET A 87 15.61 -5.87 -0.09
C MET A 87 16.57 -7.05 -0.06
N VAL A 88 16.05 -8.29 -0.05
CA VAL A 88 16.87 -9.51 -0.07
C VAL A 88 17.68 -9.60 -1.37
N TYR A 89 17.04 -9.35 -2.51
CA TYR A 89 17.71 -9.36 -3.81
C TYR A 89 18.88 -8.36 -3.86
N LEU A 90 18.63 -7.09 -3.51
CA LEU A 90 19.66 -6.05 -3.52
C LEU A 90 20.77 -6.32 -2.48
N ALA A 91 20.42 -6.86 -1.31
CA ALA A 91 21.41 -7.24 -0.31
C ALA A 91 22.31 -8.38 -0.81
N LEU A 92 21.75 -9.40 -1.46
CA LEU A 92 22.54 -10.48 -2.06
C LEU A 92 23.45 -9.96 -3.18
N GLU A 93 22.94 -9.09 -4.06
CA GLU A 93 23.73 -8.51 -5.15
C GLU A 93 24.85 -7.60 -4.63
N ALA A 94 24.62 -6.86 -3.55
CA ALA A 94 25.61 -5.95 -2.98
C ALA A 94 26.68 -6.67 -2.13
N PHE A 95 26.29 -7.66 -1.32
CA PHE A 95 27.18 -8.30 -0.35
C PHE A 95 27.72 -9.67 -0.79
N TYR A 96 26.91 -10.48 -1.48
CA TYR A 96 27.26 -11.86 -1.80
C TYR A 96 27.80 -12.00 -3.22
N PHE A 97 27.04 -11.56 -4.23
CA PHE A 97 27.46 -11.63 -5.63
C PHE A 97 28.42 -10.50 -6.01
N LEU A 98 28.49 -9.43 -5.20
CA LEU A 98 29.37 -8.27 -5.41
C LEU A 98 29.19 -7.62 -6.80
N SER A 99 28.05 -7.88 -7.45
CA SER A 99 27.70 -7.36 -8.77
C SER A 99 27.49 -5.85 -8.72
N LEU A 100 26.85 -5.39 -7.65
CA LEU A 100 26.61 -3.98 -7.37
C LEU A 100 27.70 -3.44 -6.46
N ASP A 101 28.21 -2.26 -6.80
CA ASP A 101 29.00 -1.49 -5.85
C ASP A 101 28.08 -0.95 -4.75
N SER A 102 28.61 -0.79 -3.55
CA SER A 102 27.90 -0.28 -2.38
C SER A 102 27.70 1.24 -2.47
N CYS A 103 27.16 1.69 -3.60
CA CYS A 103 26.89 3.08 -3.86
C CYS A 103 25.65 3.55 -3.06
N VAL A 104 25.63 4.85 -2.74
CA VAL A 104 24.58 5.50 -1.94
C VAL A 104 23.15 5.14 -2.39
N PRO A 105 22.81 5.09 -3.70
CA PRO A 105 21.47 4.70 -4.16
C PRO A 105 21.06 3.27 -3.79
N VAL A 106 22.00 2.32 -3.88
CA VAL A 106 21.74 0.91 -3.56
C VAL A 106 21.56 0.75 -2.04
N ILE A 107 22.47 1.32 -1.25
CA ILE A 107 22.40 1.26 0.22
C ILE A 107 21.12 1.95 0.71
N SER A 108 20.83 3.17 0.24
CA SER A 108 19.62 3.89 0.63
C SER A 108 18.36 3.12 0.27
N GLN A 109 18.31 2.44 -0.88
CA GLN A 109 17.16 1.62 -1.27
C GLN A 109 16.96 0.41 -0.36
N VAL A 110 18.03 -0.28 0.03
CA VAL A 110 17.97 -1.39 1.00
C VAL A 110 17.48 -0.90 2.36
N VAL A 111 18.10 0.17 2.89
CA VAL A 111 17.74 0.74 4.20
C VAL A 111 16.30 1.22 4.22
N LEU A 112 15.88 2.01 3.22
CA LEU A 112 14.52 2.54 3.16
C LEU A 112 13.47 1.44 2.97
N SER A 113 13.79 0.38 2.24
CA SER A 113 12.90 -0.78 2.11
C SER A 113 12.78 -1.52 3.45
N GLY A 114 13.87 -1.72 4.17
CA GLY A 114 13.86 -2.29 5.52
C GLY A 114 13.05 -1.45 6.52
N VAL A 115 13.28 -0.14 6.55
CA VAL A 115 12.50 0.78 7.40
C VAL A 115 11.01 0.77 7.01
N SER A 116 10.69 0.68 5.73
CA SER A 116 9.30 0.60 5.26
C SER A 116 8.62 -0.69 5.74
N VAL A 117 9.31 -1.83 5.71
CA VAL A 117 8.82 -3.10 6.28
C VAL A 117 8.55 -2.94 7.78
N VAL A 118 9.49 -2.37 8.53
CA VAL A 118 9.33 -2.16 9.98
C VAL A 118 8.15 -1.24 10.29
N ILE A 119 7.99 -0.13 9.56
CA ILE A 119 6.88 0.82 9.75
C ILE A 119 5.53 0.16 9.48
N VAL A 120 5.41 -0.60 8.38
CA VAL A 120 4.16 -1.30 8.05
C VAL A 120 3.82 -2.35 9.12
N LEU A 121 4.81 -3.10 9.61
CA LEU A 121 4.62 -4.09 10.67
C LEU A 121 4.23 -3.43 12.01
N ALA A 122 4.89 -2.34 12.39
CA ALA A 122 4.58 -1.59 13.61
C ALA A 122 3.19 -0.93 13.54
N CYS A 123 2.76 -0.52 12.35
CA CYS A 123 1.46 0.09 12.13
C CYS A 123 0.38 -0.90 11.70
N LYS A 124 0.63 -2.22 11.73
CA LYS A 124 -0.31 -3.24 11.22
C LYS A 124 -1.72 -3.07 11.78
N ASN A 125 -1.86 -2.83 13.09
CA ASN A 125 -3.17 -2.67 13.73
C ASN A 125 -3.89 -1.42 13.18
N ALA A 126 -3.18 -0.33 12.91
CA ALA A 126 -3.79 0.89 12.34
C ALA A 126 -4.13 0.78 10.84
N ILE A 127 -3.55 -0.19 10.14
CA ILE A 127 -3.73 -0.42 8.70
C ILE A 127 -4.78 -1.50 8.44
N PHE A 128 -4.81 -2.54 9.28
CA PHE A 128 -5.63 -3.74 9.08
C PHE A 128 -6.83 -3.85 10.01
N ASP A 129 -6.87 -3.13 11.14
CA ASP A 129 -8.10 -3.07 11.93
C ASP A 129 -9.10 -2.16 11.22
N ASP A 130 -10.32 -2.66 11.05
CA ASP A 130 -11.42 -1.79 10.68
C ASP A 130 -11.56 -0.70 11.75
N PRO A 131 -11.87 0.56 11.37
CA PRO A 131 -12.27 1.54 12.38
C PRO A 131 -13.32 0.86 13.24
N PRO A 132 -13.24 0.96 14.59
CA PRO A 132 -14.22 0.33 15.46
C PRO A 132 -15.55 0.73 14.89
N SER A 133 -16.32 -0.25 14.38
CA SER A 133 -17.61 0.04 13.79
C SER A 133 -18.27 1.00 14.77
N THR A 134 -18.51 2.25 14.34
CA THR A 134 -19.49 3.08 15.03
C THR A 134 -20.65 2.14 15.06
N LYS A 135 -20.91 1.56 16.24
CA LYS A 135 -21.98 0.60 16.45
C LYS A 135 -23.10 1.25 15.70
N SER A 136 -23.54 0.61 14.61
CA SER A 136 -24.82 0.93 14.05
C SER A 136 -25.70 0.76 15.27
N GLU A 137 -26.02 1.89 15.89
CA GLU A 137 -27.14 2.04 16.77
C GLU A 137 -28.21 1.35 15.96
N LYS A 138 -28.55 0.12 16.39
CA LYS A 138 -29.46 -0.75 15.68
C LYS A 138 -30.64 0.15 15.42
N ARG A 139 -30.79 0.63 14.19
CA ARG A 139 -31.91 1.44 13.79
C ARG A 139 -33.01 0.40 13.88
N LYS A 140 -33.62 0.30 15.06
CA LYS A 140 -34.84 -0.46 15.28
C LYS A 140 -35.75 0.18 14.25
N LEU A 141 -35.89 -0.48 13.11
CA LEU A 141 -37.03 -0.29 12.25
C LEU A 141 -38.22 -0.65 13.13
N THR A 142 -38.69 0.33 13.89
CA THR A 142 -40.06 0.37 14.33
C THR A 142 -40.87 0.63 13.06
N SER A 143 -41.02 -0.42 12.25
CA SER A 143 -42.20 -0.58 11.41
C SER A 143 -43.37 -0.80 12.35
N LYS A 144 -43.77 0.27 13.03
CA LYS A 144 -45.04 0.42 13.71
C LYS A 144 -45.87 1.37 12.87
N HIS A 145 -46.22 0.97 11.66
CA HIS A 145 -47.39 1.50 10.94
C HIS A 145 -47.58 0.65 9.68
N PHE A 146 -48.83 0.27 9.42
CA PHE A 146 -49.31 -0.54 8.29
C PHE A 146 -49.37 -2.06 8.44
N LEU A 147 -49.93 -2.55 9.54
CA LEU A 147 -50.84 -3.70 9.48
C LEU A 147 -51.90 -3.54 10.57
N THR A 148 -52.82 -2.58 10.40
CA THR A 148 -54.13 -2.69 11.05
C THR A 148 -54.94 -3.70 10.24
N PRO A 149 -55.37 -4.82 10.83
CA PRO A 149 -56.19 -5.81 10.14
C PRO A 149 -57.54 -5.19 9.76
N LEU A 150 -57.99 -5.47 8.53
CA LEU A 150 -59.42 -5.49 8.21
C LEU A 150 -60.11 -6.43 9.21
N GLY A 151 -60.75 -5.88 10.23
CA GLY A 151 -61.34 -6.68 11.29
C GLY A 151 -62.32 -5.94 12.20
N ASN A 152 -62.89 -4.82 11.76
CA ASN A 152 -63.96 -4.12 12.50
C ASN A 152 -64.99 -3.47 11.55
N LEU A 153 -65.39 -4.21 10.52
CA LEU A 153 -66.55 -3.85 9.68
C LEU A 153 -67.82 -4.64 10.05
N SER A 154 -67.82 -5.28 11.23
CA SER A 154 -68.98 -5.99 11.78
C SER A 154 -69.71 -5.23 12.90
N SER A 155 -69.25 -4.03 13.30
CA SER A 155 -69.89 -3.23 14.36
C SER A 155 -70.72 -2.04 13.85
N LEU A 156 -70.95 -1.94 12.53
CA LEU A 156 -71.77 -0.88 11.93
C LEU A 156 -73.16 -1.35 11.45
N GLU A 157 -73.49 -2.64 11.59
CA GLU A 157 -74.82 -3.17 11.22
C GLU A 157 -75.80 -3.37 12.40
N GLU A 158 -75.36 -3.26 13.67
CA GLU A 158 -76.27 -3.50 14.81
C GLU A 158 -76.95 -2.26 15.42
N THR A 159 -76.58 -1.04 15.02
CA THR A 159 -77.19 0.19 15.57
C THR A 159 -78.27 0.84 14.69
N LYS A 160 -78.77 0.14 13.66
CA LYS A 160 -79.92 0.58 12.85
C LYS A 160 -81.19 -0.26 12.99
N LYS A 161 -81.26 -1.17 13.98
CA LYS A 161 -82.43 -2.04 14.19
C LYS A 161 -83.17 -1.85 15.52
N LYS A 162 -82.98 -0.69 16.17
CA LYS A 162 -83.82 -0.25 17.29
C LYS A 162 -84.11 1.25 17.18
N GLN A 163 -85.01 1.60 16.28
CA GLN A 163 -85.97 2.68 16.43
C GLN A 163 -87.13 2.46 15.47
#